data_AF-A0A1V9XXJ4-F1
#
_entry.id   AF-A0A1V9XXJ4-F1
#
_cell.length_a   1.000
_cell.length_b   1.000
_cell.length_c   1.000
_cell.angle_alpha   90.00
_cell.angle_beta   90.00
_cell.angle_gamma   90.00
#
_symmetry.space_group_name_H-M   'P 1'
#
loop_
_entity.id
_entity.type
_entity.pdbx_description
1 polymer ?
#
loop_
_entity_poly.entity_id
_entity_poly.type
_entity_poly.pdbx_seq_one_letter_code
_entity_poly.pdbx_strand_id
1 'polypeptide(L)'
;MAPLDNLTCVLYKKGDMRLARLLSTQEQTSIPEPNANEVQVSIRSVGICGSDVHYFVHGAIGPFIVTKPMILGHETAGVVSKVGANVKNLQVGDHVALEPGIPCRRCDDCLGGKYNLCQHVVFCATPPYDGTLRRFYCQDSQFCYKLPSNVTLDEGAFVEPLSVAVHSCRRAAIQPGQRILVTGAGAYT
;
A
#
# COMPACT_ATOMS: atom_id res chain seq x y z
N MET A 1 -0.70 -18.15 -19.54
CA MET A 1 0.24 -18.57 -18.48
C MET A 1 0.42 -17.40 -17.52
N ALA A 2 0.30 -17.61 -16.21
CA ALA A 2 0.63 -16.57 -15.25
C ALA A 2 2.13 -16.24 -15.38
N PRO A 3 2.53 -14.95 -15.32
CA PRO A 3 3.92 -14.59 -15.46
C PRO A 3 4.80 -15.27 -14.41
N LEU A 4 5.91 -15.87 -14.86
CA LEU A 4 6.90 -16.61 -14.05
C LEU A 4 7.80 -15.71 -13.18
N ASP A 5 7.60 -14.39 -13.18
CA ASP A 5 8.47 -13.41 -12.53
C ASP A 5 7.71 -12.32 -11.76
N ASN A 6 8.32 -11.83 -10.68
CA ASN A 6 7.79 -10.73 -9.88
C ASN A 6 8.39 -9.39 -10.34
N LEU A 7 8.11 -8.99 -11.59
CA LEU A 7 8.54 -7.69 -12.14
C LEU A 7 8.18 -6.57 -11.17
N THR A 8 9.17 -5.79 -10.78
CA THR A 8 9.10 -4.82 -9.69
C THR A 8 9.69 -3.49 -10.14
N CYS A 9 9.05 -2.39 -9.74
CA CYS A 9 9.57 -1.05 -9.96
C CYS A 9 10.38 -0.58 -8.76
N VAL A 10 11.70 -0.47 -8.92
CA VAL A 10 12.64 -0.16 -7.84
C VAL A 10 13.25 1.22 -8.04
N LEU A 11 13.16 2.08 -7.03
CA LEU A 11 13.89 3.32 -6.92
C LEU A 11 15.24 3.06 -6.25
N TYR A 12 16.33 3.14 -7.02
CA TYR A 12 17.69 2.92 -6.50
C TYR A 12 18.25 4.16 -5.81
N LYS A 13 17.95 5.33 -6.38
CA LYS A 13 18.33 6.66 -5.90
C LYS A 13 17.48 7.69 -6.64
N LYS A 14 17.56 8.95 -6.21
CA LYS A 14 16.94 10.11 -6.88
C LYS A 14 17.12 10.03 -8.41
N GLY A 15 16.00 10.09 -9.13
CA GLY A 15 15.93 10.08 -10.60
C GLY A 15 16.25 8.73 -11.26
N ASP A 16 16.48 7.67 -10.49
CA ASP A 16 16.91 6.36 -10.99
C ASP A 16 15.94 5.27 -10.55
N MET A 17 14.86 5.14 -11.32
CA MET A 17 13.84 4.12 -11.15
C MET A 17 13.92 3.11 -12.29
N ARG A 18 13.95 1.82 -11.95
CA ARG A 18 14.15 0.74 -12.93
C ARG A 18 13.15 -0.38 -12.69
N LEU A 19 12.72 -0.99 -13.79
CA LEU A 19 12.00 -2.26 -13.74
C LEU A 19 13.00 -3.41 -13.57
N ALA A 20 12.95 -4.08 -12.44
CA ALA A 20 13.79 -5.23 -12.11
C ALA A 20 12.97 -6.52 -12.20
N ARG A 21 13.50 -7.52 -12.90
CA ARG A 21 12.94 -8.89 -12.98
C ARG A 21 13.63 -9.87 -12.04
N LEU A 22 14.92 -9.60 -11.76
CA LEU A 22 15.78 -10.27 -10.79
C LEU A 22 16.81 -9.22 -10.35
N LEU A 23 16.87 -8.89 -9.06
CA LEU A 23 18.04 -8.19 -8.53
C LEU A 23 19.22 -9.16 -8.61
N SER A 24 20.18 -8.89 -9.49
CA SER A 24 21.33 -9.74 -9.78
C SER A 24 22.36 -9.83 -8.65
N THR A 25 22.08 -9.23 -7.49
CA THR A 25 22.94 -9.27 -6.30
C THR A 25 22.09 -9.49 -5.05
N GLN A 26 21.98 -10.75 -4.66
CA GLN A 26 21.62 -11.29 -3.33
C GLN A 26 20.28 -11.04 -2.62
N GLU A 27 19.31 -10.27 -3.14
CA GLU A 27 17.95 -10.27 -2.56
C GLU A 27 16.90 -10.33 -3.67
N GLN A 28 16.32 -11.51 -3.88
CA GLN A 28 15.48 -11.85 -5.02
C GLN A 28 14.14 -11.10 -5.04
N THR A 29 13.78 -10.56 -6.21
CA THR A 29 12.39 -10.34 -6.65
C THR A 29 11.71 -11.68 -6.96
N SER A 30 11.83 -12.65 -6.06
CA SER A 30 11.05 -13.88 -6.12
C SER A 30 9.61 -13.55 -5.76
N ILE A 31 8.69 -14.43 -6.14
CA ILE A 31 7.30 -14.32 -5.70
C ILE A 31 7.31 -14.69 -4.20
N PRO A 32 6.97 -13.75 -3.29
CA PRO A 32 7.07 -14.00 -1.85
C PRO A 32 5.99 -15.00 -1.42
N GLU A 33 6.30 -15.97 -0.56
CA GLU A 33 5.27 -16.82 0.06
C GLU A 33 4.64 -16.09 1.26
N PRO A 34 3.31 -16.16 1.45
CA PRO A 34 2.67 -15.52 2.60
C PRO A 34 2.99 -16.27 3.89
N ASN A 35 3.25 -15.51 4.96
CA ASN A 35 3.27 -16.06 6.32
C ASN A 35 1.88 -16.55 6.75
N ALA A 36 1.79 -17.22 7.90
CA ALA A 36 0.56 -17.86 8.36
C ALA A 36 -0.67 -16.93 8.44
N ASN A 37 -0.50 -15.63 8.74
CA ASN A 37 -1.59 -14.64 8.83
C ASN A 37 -1.69 -13.71 7.61
N GLU A 38 -0.87 -13.94 6.59
CA GLU A 38 -0.78 -13.08 5.41
C GLU A 38 -1.52 -13.67 4.22
N VAL A 39 -1.85 -12.80 3.27
CA VAL A 39 -2.27 -13.19 1.92
C VAL A 39 -1.23 -12.73 0.92
N GLN A 40 -0.95 -13.57 -0.07
CA GLN A 40 -0.26 -13.14 -1.28
C GLN A 40 -1.30 -12.58 -2.24
N VAL A 41 -1.06 -11.36 -2.72
CA VAL A 41 -1.93 -10.66 -3.65
C VAL A 41 -1.20 -10.53 -4.98
N SER A 42 -1.84 -11.00 -6.04
CA SER A 42 -1.46 -10.70 -7.41
C SER A 42 -1.97 -9.29 -7.73
N ILE A 43 -1.05 -8.33 -7.71
CA ILE A 43 -1.35 -6.91 -7.87
C ILE A 43 -1.90 -6.65 -9.27
N ARG A 44 -2.92 -5.79 -9.37
CA ARG A 44 -3.60 -5.46 -10.63
C ARG A 44 -3.64 -3.97 -10.90
N SER A 45 -3.79 -3.16 -9.86
CA SER A 45 -3.80 -1.71 -9.96
C SER A 45 -3.03 -1.10 -8.81
N VAL A 46 -2.20 -0.11 -9.11
CA VAL A 46 -1.44 0.69 -8.15
C VAL A 46 -1.55 2.15 -8.57
N GLY A 47 -2.19 2.96 -7.74
CA GLY A 47 -2.18 4.41 -7.84
C GLY A 47 -0.79 4.96 -7.52
N ILE A 48 -0.45 6.07 -8.18
CA ILE A 48 0.79 6.81 -7.96
C ILE A 48 0.41 8.20 -7.51
N CYS A 49 1.05 8.66 -6.44
CA CYS A 49 0.72 9.95 -5.88
C CYS A 49 1.93 10.88 -5.72
N GLY A 50 1.66 12.05 -5.14
CA GLY A 50 2.68 13.05 -4.90
C GLY A 50 3.86 12.53 -4.08
N SER A 51 3.65 11.59 -3.16
CA SER A 51 4.72 11.05 -2.33
C SER A 51 5.67 10.15 -3.14
N ASP A 52 5.16 9.25 -3.98
CA ASP A 52 6.00 8.43 -4.88
C ASP A 52 6.82 9.31 -5.83
N VAL A 53 6.19 10.33 -6.41
CA VAL A 53 6.86 11.31 -7.28
C VAL A 53 7.92 12.09 -6.50
N HIS A 54 7.63 12.48 -5.25
CA HIS A 54 8.58 13.21 -4.42
C HIS A 54 9.79 12.33 -4.05
N TYR A 55 9.59 11.05 -3.76
CA TYR A 55 10.71 10.10 -3.60
C TYR A 55 11.51 9.94 -4.89
N PHE A 56 10.86 9.83 -6.04
CA PHE A 56 11.57 9.75 -7.32
C PHE A 56 12.41 11.00 -7.60
N VAL A 57 11.83 12.20 -7.45
CA VAL A 57 12.46 13.48 -7.81
C VAL A 57 13.48 13.94 -6.77
N HIS A 58 13.25 13.68 -5.48
CA HIS A 58 14.06 14.23 -4.39
C HIS A 58 14.80 13.16 -3.57
N GLY A 59 14.40 11.90 -3.64
CA GLY A 59 15.00 10.81 -2.86
C GLY A 59 14.62 10.81 -1.37
N ALA A 60 13.73 11.71 -0.94
CA ALA A 60 13.31 11.84 0.45
C ALA A 60 11.99 12.60 0.58
N ILE A 61 11.28 12.41 1.69
CA ILE A 61 10.17 13.25 2.16
C ILE A 61 10.43 13.57 3.64
N GLY A 62 10.80 14.81 3.95
CA GLY A 62 11.18 15.19 5.30
C GLY A 62 12.30 14.29 5.86
N PRO A 63 12.12 13.65 7.03
CA PRO A 63 13.13 12.77 7.62
C PRO A 63 13.22 11.38 6.96
N PHE A 64 12.27 11.02 6.08
CA PHE A 64 12.25 9.71 5.41
C PHE A 64 13.12 9.76 4.15
N ILE A 65 14.34 9.21 4.24
CA ILE A 65 15.35 9.28 3.18
C ILE A 65 15.57 7.90 2.58
N VAL A 66 15.54 7.80 1.25
CA VAL A 66 15.85 6.57 0.51
C VAL A 66 17.37 6.37 0.55
N THR A 67 17.84 5.51 1.46
CA THR A 67 19.27 5.20 1.64
C THR A 67 19.69 3.88 0.99
N LYS A 68 18.71 3.05 0.60
CA LYS A 68 18.85 1.77 -0.09
C LYS A 68 17.79 1.67 -1.19
N PRO A 69 17.95 0.80 -2.20
CA PRO A 69 16.91 0.57 -3.19
C PRO A 69 15.58 0.24 -2.52
N MET A 70 14.50 0.87 -2.99
CA MET A 70 13.16 0.75 -2.41
C MET A 70 12.12 0.61 -3.52
N ILE A 71 11.14 -0.26 -3.33
CA ILE A 71 9.99 -0.41 -4.21
C ILE A 71 8.98 0.71 -3.89
N LEU A 72 8.44 1.39 -4.90
CA LEU A 72 7.42 2.45 -4.72
C LEU A 72 5.98 1.88 -4.70
N GLY A 73 4.99 2.75 -4.52
CA GLY A 73 3.56 2.43 -4.59
C GLY A 73 2.96 1.96 -3.26
N HIS A 74 1.79 2.51 -2.93
CA HIS A 74 1.04 2.21 -1.70
C HIS A 74 -0.49 2.30 -1.87
N GLU A 75 -0.99 2.69 -3.04
CA GLU A 75 -2.42 2.82 -3.33
C GLU A 75 -2.89 1.62 -4.16
N THR A 76 -3.16 0.46 -3.53
CA THR A 76 -3.13 -0.83 -4.26
C THR A 76 -4.40 -1.66 -4.15
N ALA A 77 -4.74 -2.31 -5.27
CA ALA A 77 -5.67 -3.41 -5.32
C ALA A 77 -5.18 -4.56 -6.20
N GLY A 78 -5.68 -5.75 -5.89
CA GLY A 78 -5.32 -6.97 -6.59
C GLY A 78 -6.23 -8.14 -6.28
N VAL A 79 -5.78 -9.33 -6.67
CA VAL A 79 -6.51 -10.58 -6.47
C VAL A 79 -5.69 -11.50 -5.58
N VAL A 80 -6.29 -12.03 -4.51
CA VAL A 80 -5.63 -12.98 -3.62
C VAL A 80 -5.21 -14.21 -4.42
N SER A 81 -3.90 -14.51 -4.46
CA SER A 81 -3.32 -15.65 -5.16
C SER A 81 -2.94 -16.80 -4.23
N LYS A 82 -2.60 -16.51 -2.97
CA LYS A 82 -2.35 -17.50 -1.92
C LYS A 82 -2.79 -16.96 -0.55
N VAL A 83 -3.08 -17.85 0.38
CA VAL A 83 -3.44 -17.51 1.77
C VAL A 83 -2.58 -18.31 2.75
N GLY A 84 -2.18 -17.66 3.85
CA GLY A 84 -1.53 -18.32 4.96
C GLY A 84 -2.48 -19.24 5.75
N ALA A 85 -1.91 -20.20 6.48
CA ALA A 85 -2.67 -21.24 7.18
C ALA A 85 -3.70 -20.74 8.23
N ASN A 86 -3.50 -19.54 8.78
CA ASN A 86 -4.37 -18.95 9.79
C ASN A 86 -5.35 -17.92 9.23
N VAL A 87 -5.29 -17.61 7.93
CA VAL A 87 -6.20 -16.65 7.29
C VAL A 87 -7.60 -17.25 7.18
N LYS A 88 -8.60 -16.52 7.68
CA LYS A 88 -10.01 -16.96 7.68
C LYS A 88 -10.97 -15.97 7.03
N ASN A 89 -10.54 -14.73 6.83
CA ASN A 89 -11.37 -13.64 6.32
C ASN A 89 -11.28 -13.45 4.79
N LEU A 90 -10.33 -14.11 4.13
CA LEU A 90 -10.07 -14.02 2.70
C LEU A 90 -9.75 -15.40 2.12
N GLN A 91 -10.03 -15.58 0.83
CA GLN A 91 -9.70 -16.78 0.07
C GLN A 91 -9.10 -16.44 -1.29
N VAL A 92 -8.42 -17.41 -1.91
CA VAL A 92 -7.88 -17.28 -3.27
C VAL A 92 -9.00 -16.89 -4.25
N GLY A 93 -8.72 -15.90 -5.11
CA GLY A 93 -9.67 -15.33 -6.06
C GLY A 93 -10.42 -14.09 -5.55
N ASP A 94 -10.36 -13.78 -4.25
CA ASP A 94 -10.97 -12.55 -3.74
C ASP A 94 -10.26 -11.31 -4.31
N HIS A 95 -11.05 -10.34 -4.76
CA HIS A 95 -10.56 -9.01 -5.12
C HIS A 95 -10.40 -8.21 -3.82
N VAL A 96 -9.24 -7.57 -3.63
CA VAL A 96 -8.92 -6.87 -2.39
C VAL A 96 -8.28 -5.51 -2.66
N ALA A 97 -8.65 -4.52 -1.85
CA ALA A 97 -7.85 -3.30 -1.64
C ALA A 97 -6.94 -3.49 -0.42
N LEU A 98 -5.74 -2.93 -0.48
CA LEU A 98 -4.73 -3.03 0.58
C LEU A 98 -4.65 -1.70 1.33
N GLU A 99 -4.74 -1.75 2.66
CA GLU A 99 -4.38 -0.63 3.51
C GLU A 99 -2.87 -0.69 3.78
N PRO A 100 -2.08 0.31 3.34
CA PRO A 100 -0.61 0.20 3.28
C PRO A 100 0.10 0.27 4.64
N GLY A 101 -0.58 0.73 5.69
CA GLY A 101 -0.01 0.97 7.02
C GLY A 101 -0.32 -0.16 8.00
N ILE A 102 0.69 -0.97 8.34
CA ILE A 102 0.58 -2.07 9.29
C ILE A 102 1.10 -1.63 10.67
N PRO A 103 0.21 -1.41 11.66
CA PRO A 103 0.61 -0.98 13.00
C PRO A 103 1.13 -2.14 13.85
N CYS A 104 1.76 -1.85 14.99
CA CYS A 104 2.23 -2.90 15.92
C CYS A 104 1.13 -3.58 16.75
N ARG A 105 -0.09 -3.03 16.76
CA ARG A 105 -1.28 -3.55 17.46
C ARG A 105 -1.18 -3.69 18.98
N ARG A 106 -0.14 -3.12 19.61
CA ARG A 106 0.13 -3.28 21.05
C ARG A 106 0.46 -1.99 21.81
N CYS A 107 0.73 -0.89 21.13
CA CYS A 107 1.01 0.40 21.78
C CYS A 107 -0.29 1.15 22.12
N ASP A 108 -0.19 2.17 22.97
CA ASP A 108 -1.34 2.95 23.45
C ASP A 108 -2.17 3.55 22.30
N ASP A 109 -1.52 4.07 21.25
CA ASP A 109 -2.23 4.57 20.07
C ASP A 109 -3.03 3.47 19.36
N CYS A 110 -2.48 2.26 19.24
CA CYS A 110 -3.17 1.13 18.63
C CYS A 110 -4.36 0.69 19.48
N LEU A 111 -4.15 0.51 20.77
CA LEU A 111 -5.18 0.06 21.72
C LEU A 111 -6.26 1.13 21.93
N GLY A 112 -5.91 2.40 21.80
CA GLY A 112 -6.81 3.55 21.83
C GLY A 112 -7.53 3.84 20.51
N GLY A 113 -7.39 2.97 19.49
CA GLY A 113 -8.10 3.10 18.21
C GLY A 113 -7.52 4.12 17.23
N LYS A 114 -6.31 4.61 17.46
CA LYS A 114 -5.56 5.57 16.63
C LYS A 114 -4.32 4.93 16.04
N TYR A 115 -4.45 3.73 15.49
CA TYR A 115 -3.32 2.93 15.03
C TYR A 115 -2.51 3.62 13.90
N ASN A 116 -3.09 4.60 13.20
CA ASN A 116 -2.39 5.43 12.23
C ASN A 116 -1.31 6.34 12.86
N LEU A 117 -1.31 6.51 14.19
CA LEU A 117 -0.29 7.24 14.95
C LEU A 117 0.78 6.31 15.56
N CYS A 118 0.70 5.00 15.29
CA CYS A 118 1.63 4.02 15.80
C CYS A 118 3.08 4.36 15.40
N GLN A 119 3.94 4.57 16.39
CA GLN A 119 5.37 4.86 16.18
C GLN A 119 6.15 3.70 15.53
N HIS A 120 5.55 2.51 15.48
CA HIS A 120 6.13 1.29 14.91
C HIS A 120 5.39 0.85 13.65
N VAL A 121 4.63 1.74 13.01
CA VAL A 121 3.92 1.42 11.77
C VAL A 121 4.92 1.07 10.66
N VAL A 122 4.64 0.01 9.93
CA VAL A 122 5.28 -0.31 8.66
C VAL A 122 4.38 0.20 7.56
N PHE A 123 4.83 1.17 6.77
CA PHE A 123 4.02 1.79 5.72
C PHE A 123 4.66 1.56 4.35
N CYS A 124 3.88 0.99 3.42
CA CYS A 124 4.35 0.71 2.06
C CYS A 124 4.96 1.96 1.40
N ALA A 125 6.11 1.81 0.73
CA ALA A 125 6.84 2.89 0.06
C ALA A 125 7.28 4.05 0.97
N THR A 126 7.43 3.82 2.28
CA THR A 126 8.09 4.74 3.21
C THR A 126 9.39 4.10 3.72
N PRO A 127 10.57 4.69 3.45
CA PRO A 127 11.85 4.13 3.86
C PRO A 127 11.89 3.74 5.35
N PRO A 128 12.37 2.54 5.69
CA PRO A 128 13.08 1.57 4.84
C PRO A 128 12.18 0.51 4.17
N TYR A 129 10.86 0.69 4.16
CA TYR A 129 9.92 -0.37 3.77
C TYR A 129 9.51 -0.30 2.30
N ASP A 130 9.57 -1.45 1.65
CA ASP A 130 9.17 -1.61 0.25
C ASP A 130 7.66 -1.43 0.03
N GLY A 131 7.34 -0.83 -1.10
CA GLY A 131 5.99 -0.67 -1.62
C GLY A 131 5.48 -1.85 -2.44
N THR A 132 4.43 -1.55 -3.20
CA THR A 132 3.52 -2.51 -3.82
C THR A 132 3.54 -2.47 -5.34
N LEU A 133 4.34 -1.59 -5.96
CA LEU A 133 4.51 -1.46 -7.41
C LEU A 133 5.33 -2.63 -7.99
N ARG A 134 4.75 -3.83 -7.87
CA ARG A 134 5.27 -5.15 -8.26
C ARG A 134 4.12 -6.09 -8.61
N ARG A 135 4.40 -7.30 -9.08
CA ARG A 135 3.34 -8.25 -9.50
C ARG A 135 2.72 -9.03 -8.35
N PHE A 136 3.49 -9.36 -7.32
CA PHE A 136 3.03 -10.13 -6.17
C PHE A 136 3.54 -9.49 -4.87
N TYR A 137 2.66 -9.32 -3.90
CA TYR A 137 2.94 -8.74 -2.59
C TYR A 137 2.26 -9.55 -1.49
N CYS A 138 2.95 -9.81 -0.37
CA CYS A 138 2.34 -10.43 0.80
C CYS A 138 2.01 -9.36 1.85
N GLN A 139 0.79 -9.37 2.38
CA GLN A 139 0.34 -8.45 3.43
C GLN A 139 -0.48 -9.19 4.48
N ASP A 140 -0.47 -8.70 5.72
CA ASP A 140 -1.35 -9.19 6.77
C ASP A 140 -2.82 -9.11 6.33
N SER A 141 -3.52 -10.24 6.44
CA SER A 141 -4.89 -10.41 5.95
C SER A 141 -5.90 -9.45 6.58
N GLN A 142 -5.63 -8.90 7.77
CA GLN A 142 -6.51 -7.94 8.43
C GLN A 142 -6.48 -6.54 7.79
N PHE A 143 -5.46 -6.26 6.98
CA PHE A 143 -5.27 -4.99 6.25
C PHE A 143 -5.50 -5.17 4.74
N CYS A 144 -6.20 -6.23 4.37
CA CYS A 144 -6.66 -6.52 3.02
C CYS A 144 -8.20 -6.63 3.06
N TYR A 145 -8.87 -5.74 2.33
CA TYR A 145 -10.33 -5.62 2.39
C TYR A 145 -10.95 -6.15 1.10
N LYS A 146 -11.81 -7.16 1.24
CA LYS A 146 -12.53 -7.74 0.10
C LYS A 146 -13.43 -6.69 -0.56
N LEU A 147 -13.25 -6.52 -1.86
CA LEU A 147 -14.06 -5.63 -2.67
C LEU A 147 -15.39 -6.31 -3.04
N PRO A 148 -16.51 -5.59 -2.96
CA PRO A 148 -17.78 -6.04 -3.53
C PRO A 148 -17.64 -6.30 -5.05
N SER A 149 -18.46 -7.19 -5.59
CA SER A 149 -18.38 -7.60 -7.01
C SER A 149 -18.62 -6.47 -8.01
N ASN A 150 -19.25 -5.37 -7.58
CA ASN A 150 -19.50 -4.19 -8.39
C ASN A 150 -18.43 -3.10 -8.25
N VAL A 151 -17.37 -3.34 -7.46
CA VAL A 151 -16.22 -2.44 -7.34
C VAL A 151 -15.06 -3.02 -8.13
N THR A 152 -14.57 -2.25 -9.11
CA THR A 152 -13.43 -2.62 -9.94
C THR A 152 -12.12 -2.59 -9.15
N LEU A 153 -11.07 -3.21 -9.68
CA LEU A 153 -9.75 -3.17 -9.06
C LEU A 153 -9.13 -1.76 -9.11
N ASP A 154 -9.43 -0.97 -10.13
CA ASP A 154 -8.98 0.43 -10.19
C ASP A 154 -9.68 1.26 -9.10
N GLU A 155 -11.01 1.13 -8.94
CA GLU A 155 -11.73 1.75 -7.80
C GLU A 155 -11.20 1.26 -6.46
N GLY A 156 -10.80 -0.02 -6.36
CA GLY A 156 -10.14 -0.58 -5.20
C GLY A 156 -8.82 0.11 -4.85
N ALA A 157 -7.98 0.42 -5.84
CA ALA A 157 -6.73 1.15 -5.61
C ALA A 157 -7.00 2.59 -5.13
N PHE A 158 -8.07 3.22 -5.63
CA PHE A 158 -8.54 4.54 -5.18
C PHE A 158 -9.06 4.57 -3.74
N VAL A 159 -9.29 3.42 -3.08
CA VAL A 159 -9.73 3.38 -1.68
C VAL A 159 -8.69 4.03 -0.75
N GLU A 160 -7.40 3.93 -1.05
CA GLU A 160 -6.34 4.58 -0.27
C GLU A 160 -6.51 6.11 -0.25
N PRO A 161 -6.49 6.82 -1.40
CA PRO A 161 -6.63 8.28 -1.39
C PRO A 161 -8.02 8.72 -0.91
N LEU A 162 -9.08 7.96 -1.21
CA LEU A 162 -10.42 8.22 -0.68
C LEU A 162 -10.43 8.15 0.86
N SER A 163 -9.68 7.24 1.46
CA SER A 163 -9.61 7.08 2.92
C SER A 163 -8.98 8.30 3.59
N VAL A 164 -8.05 9.00 2.94
CA VAL A 164 -7.50 10.28 3.41
C VAL A 164 -8.60 11.35 3.47
N ALA A 165 -9.42 11.46 2.43
CA ALA A 165 -10.54 12.39 2.40
C ALA A 165 -11.61 12.05 3.46
N VAL A 166 -11.97 10.77 3.60
CA VAL A 166 -12.91 10.28 4.62
C VAL A 166 -12.39 10.58 6.02
N HIS A 167 -11.11 10.30 6.29
CA HIS A 167 -10.49 10.61 7.58
C HIS A 167 -10.54 12.12 7.88
N SER A 168 -10.21 12.95 6.89
CA SER A 168 -10.26 14.42 7.02
C SER A 168 -11.67 14.93 7.32
N CYS A 169 -12.68 14.43 6.60
CA CYS A 169 -14.08 14.79 6.84
C CYS A 169 -14.56 14.36 8.23
N ARG A 170 -14.19 13.15 8.67
CA ARG A 170 -14.51 12.65 10.02
C ARG A 170 -13.85 13.49 11.11
N ARG A 171 -12.58 13.87 10.94
CA ARG A 171 -11.86 14.73 11.89
C ARG A 171 -12.41 16.15 11.94
N ALA A 172 -12.87 16.68 10.82
CA ALA A 172 -13.57 17.96 10.76
C ALA A 172 -15.02 17.87 11.27
N ALA A 173 -15.51 16.67 11.59
CA ALA A 173 -16.86 16.40 12.06
C ALA A 173 -17.95 17.00 11.14
N ILE A 174 -17.76 16.89 9.81
CA ILE A 174 -18.67 17.48 8.82
C ILE A 174 -20.11 16.98 9.04
N GLN A 175 -21.06 17.91 9.06
CA GLN A 175 -22.50 17.66 9.22
C GLN A 175 -23.31 18.32 8.09
N PRO A 176 -24.55 17.82 7.81
CA PRO A 176 -25.46 18.47 6.89
C PRO A 176 -25.69 19.95 7.23
N GLY A 177 -25.78 20.80 6.21
CA GLY A 177 -26.00 22.24 6.34
C GLY A 177 -24.75 23.09 6.60
N GLN A 178 -23.58 22.46 6.79
CA GLN A 178 -22.31 23.19 6.91
C GLN A 178 -21.81 23.66 5.54
N ARG A 179 -21.14 24.83 5.52
CA ARG A 179 -20.41 25.34 4.35
C ARG A 179 -18.95 24.93 4.49
N ILE A 180 -18.42 24.23 3.49
CA ILE A 180 -17.06 23.69 3.49
C ILE A 180 -16.24 24.44 2.43
N LEU A 181 -15.03 24.86 2.81
CA LEU A 181 -14.02 25.34 1.87
C LEU A 181 -12.99 24.22 1.67
N VAL A 182 -12.84 23.77 0.43
CA VAL A 182 -11.75 22.89 0.01
C VAL A 182 -10.75 23.73 -0.78
N THR A 183 -9.51 23.81 -0.30
CA THR A 183 -8.45 24.58 -0.97
C THR A 183 -7.57 23.66 -1.80
N GLY A 184 -7.71 23.73 -3.13
CA GLY A 184 -7.04 22.86 -4.10
C GLY A 184 -8.04 22.00 -4.89
N ALA A 185 -7.62 21.48 -6.04
CA ALA A 185 -8.40 20.60 -6.92
C ALA A 185 -7.55 19.43 -7.46
N GLY A 186 -6.65 18.92 -6.62
CA GLY A 186 -5.78 17.78 -6.93
C GLY A 186 -6.44 16.45 -6.56
N ALA A 187 -5.72 15.33 -6.71
CA ALA A 187 -6.28 14.00 -6.46
C ALA A 187 -6.80 13.75 -5.02
N TYR A 188 -6.41 14.60 -4.05
CA TYR A 188 -6.75 14.47 -2.62
C TYR A 188 -7.79 15.49 -2.11
N THR A 189 -8.40 16.28 -2.98
CA THR A 189 -9.40 17.31 -2.65
C THR A 189 -10.79 16.91 -3.10
#